data_AF-Q5Z318-F1
#
_entry.id   AF-Q5Z318-F1
#
_cell.length_a   1.000
_cell.length_b   1.000
_cell.length_c   1.000
_cell.angle_alpha   90.00
_cell.angle_beta   90.00
_cell.angle_gamma   90.00
#
_symmetry.space_group_name_H-M   'P 1'
#
loop_
_entity.id
_entity.type
_entity.pdbx_description
1 polymer ?
#
loop_
_entity_poly.entity_id
_entity_poly.type
_entity_poly.pdbx_seq_one_letter_code
_entity_poly.pdbx_strand_id
1 'polypeptide(L)'
;MCLVEVRSGPKGAIRVAIHVSTSAMWGDATPHRARSVGCGRWVVSYLHGRTLTGEQAVGALQLAEQIVPLTVMARGLGLTLGEVAHLAAWGDPSRLSRLPAE
;
A
#
# COMPACT_ATOMS: atom_id res chain seq x y z
N MET A 1 -12.71 -0.31 -20.55
CA MET A 1 -12.22 0.03 -19.20
C MET A 1 -12.73 -1.05 -18.27
N CYS A 2 -11.89 -2.00 -17.87
CA CYS A 2 -12.31 -3.05 -16.92
C CYS A 2 -11.91 -2.58 -15.52
N LEU A 3 -12.91 -2.31 -14.67
CA LEU A 3 -12.68 -2.18 -13.24
C LEU A 3 -12.41 -3.59 -12.71
N VAL A 4 -11.14 -3.90 -12.44
CA VAL A 4 -10.82 -5.14 -11.73
C VAL A 4 -10.94 -4.81 -10.24
N GLU A 5 -12.11 -5.07 -9.65
CA GLU A 5 -12.19 -5.19 -8.20
C GLU A 5 -11.38 -6.44 -7.81
N VAL A 6 -10.07 -6.29 -7.55
CA VAL A 6 -9.29 -7.37 -6.97
C VAL A 6 -9.73 -7.55 -5.52
N ARG A 7 -10.70 -8.43 -5.32
CA ARG A 7 -11.19 -8.87 -4.02
C ARG A 7 -10.26 -9.93 -3.48
N SER A 8 -9.23 -9.52 -2.74
CA SER A 8 -8.70 -10.32 -1.64
C SER A 8 -7.69 -9.51 -0.84
N GLY A 9 -8.18 -8.87 0.23
CA GLY A 9 -7.34 -8.45 1.34
C GLY A 9 -7.71 -9.30 2.56
N PRO A 10 -6.80 -9.49 3.54
CA PRO A 10 -7.15 -10.10 4.81
C PRO A 10 -8.36 -9.38 5.43
N LYS A 11 -9.19 -10.10 6.22
CA LYS A 11 -10.37 -9.53 6.90
C LYS A 11 -9.99 -8.20 7.57
N GLY A 12 -10.61 -7.10 7.13
CA GLY A 12 -10.37 -5.75 7.66
C GLY A 12 -9.47 -4.84 6.82
N ALA A 13 -8.89 -5.32 5.71
CA ALA A 13 -8.12 -4.46 4.81
C ALA A 13 -9.02 -3.42 4.11
N ILE A 14 -8.53 -2.18 4.03
CA ILE A 14 -9.18 -1.10 3.28
C ILE A 14 -9.33 -1.56 1.83
N ARG A 15 -10.55 -1.45 1.29
CA ARG A 15 -10.81 -1.73 -0.12
C ARG A 15 -10.15 -0.64 -0.97
N VAL A 16 -9.29 -1.07 -1.88
CA VAL A 16 -8.63 -0.20 -2.86
C VAL A 16 -9.04 -0.65 -4.25
N ALA A 17 -9.54 0.28 -5.06
CA ALA A 17 -9.85 0.04 -6.46
C ALA A 17 -8.60 0.32 -7.31
N ILE A 18 -8.24 -0.62 -8.19
CA ILE A 18 -7.20 -0.41 -9.18
C ILE A 18 -7.84 -0.46 -10.56
N HIS A 19 -7.65 0.62 -11.31
CA HIS A 19 -8.09 0.73 -12.69
C HIS A 19 -7.05 0.08 -13.61
N VAL A 20 -7.52 -0.75 -14.54
CA VAL A 20 -6.66 -1.49 -15.48
C VAL A 20 -7.06 -1.17 -16.92
N SER A 21 -6.07 -0.79 -17.72
CA SER A 21 -6.15 -0.69 -19.17
C SER A 21 -5.13 -1.63 -19.83
N THR A 22 -5.10 -1.67 -21.16
CA THR A 22 -4.15 -2.50 -21.93
C THR A 22 -2.69 -2.12 -21.71
N SER A 23 -2.41 -0.85 -21.38
CA SER A 23 -1.05 -0.31 -21.27
C SER A 23 -0.74 0.36 -19.94
N ALA A 24 -1.74 0.58 -19.08
CA ALA A 24 -1.58 1.27 -17.80
C ALA A 24 -2.45 0.68 -16.68
N MET A 25 -1.96 0.79 -15.45
CA MET A 25 -2.75 0.59 -14.22
C MET A 25 -2.53 1.78 -13.29
N TRP A 26 -3.58 2.18 -12.57
CA TRP A 26 -3.51 3.28 -11.59
C TRP A 26 -4.55 3.09 -10.48
N GLY A 27 -4.29 3.68 -9.31
CA GLY A 27 -5.26 3.82 -8.22
C GLY A 27 -5.73 5.26 -8.07
N ASP A 28 -6.52 5.52 -7.03
CA ASP A 28 -7.16 6.82 -6.82
C ASP A 28 -6.41 7.71 -5.81
N ALA A 29 -5.79 7.10 -4.78
CA ALA A 29 -5.18 7.83 -3.68
C ALA A 29 -3.73 8.24 -3.95
N THR A 30 -3.06 7.62 -4.92
CA THR A 30 -1.63 7.84 -5.18
C THR A 30 -1.31 8.18 -6.63
N PRO A 31 -0.25 8.98 -6.89
CA PRO A 31 0.20 9.27 -8.25
C PRO A 31 0.93 8.09 -8.92
N HIS A 32 1.09 6.96 -8.20
CA HIS A 32 1.85 5.83 -8.70
C HIS A 32 1.08 5.08 -9.79
N ARG A 33 1.81 4.65 -10.82
CA ARG A 33 1.24 3.98 -11.98
C ARG A 33 2.06 2.76 -12.36
N ALA A 34 1.39 1.76 -12.91
CA ALA A 34 2.04 0.67 -13.64
C ALA A 34 1.93 0.93 -15.14
N ARG A 35 3.01 0.67 -15.88
CA ARG A 35 3.06 0.74 -17.35
C ARG A 35 3.42 -0.61 -17.91
N SER A 36 2.68 -1.07 -18.92
CA SER A 36 3.00 -2.30 -19.64
C SER A 36 4.29 -2.14 -20.43
N VAL A 37 5.14 -3.15 -20.40
CA VAL A 37 6.37 -3.25 -21.22
C VAL A 37 6.29 -4.40 -22.22
N GLY A 38 5.09 -4.96 -22.44
CA GLY A 38 4.86 -6.09 -23.34
C GLY A 38 4.84 -7.44 -22.62
N CYS A 39 4.31 -8.47 -23.29
CA CYS A 39 4.32 -9.87 -22.81
C CYS A 39 3.74 -10.08 -21.39
N GLY A 40 2.71 -9.31 -21.01
CA GLY A 40 2.10 -9.39 -19.67
C GLY A 40 3.01 -8.86 -18.54
N ARG A 41 4.06 -8.11 -18.88
CA ARG A 41 5.03 -7.55 -17.95
C ARG A 41 4.81 -6.06 -17.72
N TRP A 42 5.07 -5.62 -16.50
CA TRP A 42 4.76 -4.28 -16.02
C TRP A 42 5.91 -3.67 -15.23
N VAL A 43 6.07 -2.36 -15.33
CA VAL A 43 6.94 -1.56 -14.46
C VAL A 43 6.07 -0.63 -13.62
N VAL A 44 6.34 -0.54 -12.32
CA VAL A 44 5.61 0.34 -11.40
C VAL A 44 6.51 1.52 -11.04
N SER A 45 5.97 2.73 -11.08
CA SER A 45 6.74 3.99 -10.98
C SER A 45 7.62 4.12 -9.75
N TYR A 46 7.31 3.44 -8.64
CA TYR A 46 8.12 3.49 -7.41
C TYR A 46 9.03 2.26 -7.23
N LEU A 47 8.90 1.23 -8.07
CA LEU A 47 9.71 0.00 -8.06
C LEU A 47 10.62 -0.04 -9.27
N HIS A 48 11.50 0.96 -9.37
CA HIS A 48 12.47 1.08 -10.45
C HIS A 48 13.34 -0.19 -10.57
N GLY A 49 13.67 -0.58 -11.82
CA GLY A 49 14.53 -1.72 -12.10
C GLY A 49 13.87 -3.09 -11.92
N ARG A 50 12.59 -3.15 -11.53
CA ARG A 50 11.84 -4.42 -11.45
C ARG A 50 10.81 -4.52 -12.55
N THR A 51 10.73 -5.72 -13.13
CA THR A 51 9.66 -6.08 -14.05
C THR A 51 8.74 -7.09 -13.36
N LEU A 52 7.45 -6.77 -13.29
CA LEU A 52 6.44 -7.50 -12.53
C LEU A 52 5.45 -8.20 -13.45
N THR A 53 4.80 -9.25 -12.96
CA THR A 53 3.56 -9.76 -13.58
C THR A 53 2.41 -8.77 -13.37
N GLY A 54 1.30 -8.93 -14.10
CA GLY A 54 0.11 -8.10 -13.91
C GLY A 54 -0.42 -8.13 -12.48
N GLU A 55 -0.52 -9.32 -11.87
CA GLU A 55 -0.97 -9.48 -10.48
C GLU A 55 -0.03 -8.79 -9.49
N GLN A 56 1.28 -8.94 -9.68
CA GLN A 56 2.27 -8.26 -8.84
C GLN A 56 2.21 -6.74 -8.97
N ALA A 57 1.94 -6.22 -10.18
CA ALA A 57 1.76 -4.79 -10.41
C ALA A 57 0.51 -4.25 -9.72
N VAL A 58 -0.60 -5.00 -9.74
CA VAL A 58 -1.81 -4.63 -8.97
C VAL A 58 -1.52 -4.63 -7.47
N GLY A 59 -0.88 -5.68 -6.94
CA GLY A 59 -0.52 -5.75 -5.53
C GLY A 59 0.41 -4.61 -5.10
N ALA A 60 1.35 -4.21 -5.95
CA ALA A 60 2.21 -3.05 -5.72
C ALA A 60 1.39 -1.75 -5.62
N LEU A 61 0.47 -1.50 -6.55
CA LEU A 61 -0.39 -0.32 -6.47
C LEU A 61 -1.29 -0.32 -5.24
N GLN A 62 -1.86 -1.48 -4.87
CA GLN A 62 -2.66 -1.61 -3.64
C GLN A 62 -1.84 -1.33 -2.38
N LEU A 63 -0.57 -1.72 -2.34
CA LEU A 63 0.33 -1.39 -1.23
C LEU A 63 0.58 0.11 -1.17
N ALA A 64 0.89 0.73 -2.31
CA ALA A 64 1.11 2.17 -2.36
C ALA A 64 -0.10 2.97 -1.84
N GLU A 65 -1.30 2.59 -2.28
CA GLU A 65 -2.59 3.18 -1.87
C GLU A 65 -2.84 3.08 -0.35
N GLN A 66 -2.29 2.09 0.33
CA GLN A 66 -2.41 1.94 1.79
C GLN A 66 -1.27 2.64 2.54
N ILE A 67 -0.04 2.48 2.06
CA ILE A 67 1.18 2.97 2.73
C ILE A 67 1.24 4.50 2.74
N VAL A 68 0.85 5.15 1.64
CA VAL A 68 0.93 6.62 1.53
C VAL A 68 0.03 7.31 2.58
N PRO A 69 -1.27 6.98 2.70
CA PRO A 69 -2.11 7.51 3.78
C PRO A 69 -1.58 7.20 5.19
N LEU A 70 -1.11 5.97 5.43
CA LEU A 70 -0.55 5.59 6.73
C LEU A 70 0.70 6.40 7.09
N THR A 71 1.51 6.77 6.10
CA THR A 71 2.68 7.63 6.32
C THR A 71 2.27 9.04 6.77
N VAL A 72 1.17 9.58 6.23
CA VAL A 72 0.63 10.87 6.66
C VAL A 72 0.10 10.79 8.10
N MET A 73 -0.61 9.71 8.43
CA MET A 73 -1.11 9.48 9.80
C MET A 73 0.03 9.33 10.82
N ALA A 74 1.07 8.56 10.50
CA ALA A 74 2.24 8.37 11.37
C ALA A 74 2.93 9.71 11.69
N ARG A 75 3.05 10.60 10.68
CA ARG A 75 3.60 11.95 10.88
C ARG A 75 2.78 12.78 11.87
N GLY A 76 1.47 12.59 11.92
CA GLY A 76 0.60 13.22 12.91
C GLY A 76 0.92 12.82 14.36
N LEU A 77 1.59 11.67 14.55
CA LEU A 77 2.08 11.19 15.84
C LEU A 77 3.55 11.57 16.10
N GLY A 78 4.20 12.30 15.18
CA GLY A 78 5.64 12.56 15.23
C GLY A 78 6.50 11.33 14.93
N LEU A 79 5.93 10.30 14.29
CA LEU A 79 6.60 9.03 13.99
C LEU A 79 6.73 8.80 12.49
N THR A 80 7.67 7.95 12.11
CA THR A 80 7.75 7.33 10.80
C THR A 80 6.81 6.12 10.71
N LEU A 81 6.40 5.76 9.50
CA LEU A 81 5.60 4.55 9.30
C LEU A 81 6.33 3.29 9.78
N GLY A 82 7.65 3.23 9.64
CA GLY A 82 8.46 2.11 10.11
C GLY A 82 8.42 1.95 11.63
N GLU A 83 8.50 3.05 12.37
CA GLU A 83 8.35 3.04 13.83
C GLU A 83 6.95 2.61 14.26
N VAL A 84 5.90 3.16 13.63
CA VAL A 84 4.52 2.74 13.90
C VAL A 84 4.36 1.23 13.63
N ALA A 85 4.85 0.73 12.50
CA ALA A 85 4.77 -0.69 12.17
C ALA A 85 5.52 -1.56 13.18
N HIS A 86 6.72 -1.14 13.59
CA HIS A 86 7.50 -1.84 14.61
C HIS A 86 6.78 -1.88 15.96
N LEU A 87 6.28 -0.73 16.44
CA LEU A 87 5.56 -0.61 17.70
C LEU A 87 4.24 -1.39 17.68
N ALA A 88 3.52 -1.39 16.57
CA ALA A 88 2.28 -2.16 16.43
C ALA A 88 2.53 -3.67 16.40
N ALA A 89 3.62 -4.11 15.78
CA ALA A 89 3.95 -5.53 15.66
C ALA A 89 4.63 -6.10 16.92
N TRP A 90 5.44 -5.29 17.62
CA TRP A 90 6.35 -5.76 18.68
C TRP A 90 6.30 -4.93 19.98
N GLY A 91 5.52 -3.85 20.02
CA GLY A 91 5.41 -3.03 21.22
C GLY A 91 4.81 -3.82 22.39
N ASP A 92 5.38 -3.65 23.59
CA ASP A 92 4.86 -4.25 24.83
C ASP A 92 3.57 -3.53 25.27
N PRO A 93 2.40 -4.18 25.23
CA PRO A 93 1.13 -3.58 25.64
C PRO A 93 1.13 -3.20 27.14
N SER A 94 1.91 -3.90 27.96
CA SER A 94 2.02 -3.70 29.41
C SER A 94 2.73 -2.39 29.79
N ARG A 95 3.26 -1.65 28.81
CA ARG A 95 3.73 -0.28 29.04
C ARG A 95 2.58 0.71 29.23
N LEU A 96 1.43 0.48 28.61
CA LEU A 96 0.27 1.37 28.73
C LEU A 96 -0.28 1.37 30.17
N SER A 97 -0.27 0.23 30.85
CA SER A 97 -0.71 0.12 32.26
C SER A 97 0.26 0.74 33.27
N ARG A 98 1.43 1.23 32.83
CA ARG A 98 2.44 1.90 33.67
C ARG A 98 2.44 3.42 33.51
N LEU A 99 1.62 3.96 32.61
CA LEU A 99 1.40 5.40 32.55
C LEU A 99 0.57 5.80 33.77
N PRO A 100 0.95 6.89 34.49
CA PRO A 100 0.15 7.38 35.60
C PRO A 100 -1.25 7.74 35.08
N ALA A 101 -2.28 7.38 35.84
CA ALA A 101 -3.62 7.91 35.59
C ALA A 101 -3.56 9.41 35.87
N GLU A 102 -3.76 10.22 34.82
CA GLU A 102 -3.93 11.67 34.97
C GLU A 102 -5.17 12.01 35.78
#